data_AF-A0A1B3B9K9-F1
#
_entry.id   AF-A0A1B3B9K9-F1
#
_cell.length_a   1.000
_cell.length_b   1.000
_cell.length_c   1.000
_cell.angle_alpha   90.00
_cell.angle_beta   90.00
_cell.angle_gamma   90.00
#
_symmetry.space_group_name_H-M   'P 1'
#
loop_
_entity.id
_entity.type
_entity.pdbx_description
1 polymer ?
#
loop_
_entity_poly.entity_id
_entity_poly.type
_entity_poly.pdbx_seq_one_letter_code
_entity_poly.pdbx_strand_id
1 'polypeptide(L)'
;MKLFLLSILSLFIIEAQATHDQTKWIDADLVKVNISELTPGEIKTVNWSEYPISILIPTQAQLREYQAIKDEQLGAPLEIYDLAKQVSDLPYNSFERLLIADKMLGKRFHENISVFINVSPYIGCYVSFEAHKKSKFQLNNYLYDPCQDVYFDISGRVLRGHKQNIQENLELPPYTIKDDTIIIGNTFGIDDSDIKKLLPKDSKRPIKTESDFFDAIAYSQTTQIKNHLEKNDVDLSKKIQGSRLKLTPFAQAIFLEHFNIAKLFMDSPGFESRLPSGELLGCSMQYHWGDDLDALFDLGLDPNKAYCNYEYNGCPTPLVFHSPTAYADKDAELSRLLQHVEHGYDLKNRYCGKTLEEKLSEDGYSEWYSELLQKIENTTSH
;
A
#
# COMPACT_ATOMS: atom_id res chain seq x y z
N MET A 1 20.34 -30.76 23.60
CA MET A 1 19.11 -29.92 23.57
C MET A 1 19.41 -28.41 23.42
N LYS A 2 20.47 -28.02 22.69
CA LYS A 2 20.79 -26.61 22.37
C LYS A 2 20.87 -26.34 20.85
N LEU A 3 20.80 -27.37 20.01
CA LEU A 3 20.78 -27.24 18.54
C LEU A 3 19.37 -27.14 17.94
N PHE A 4 18.31 -27.38 18.72
CA PHE A 4 16.93 -27.36 18.22
C PHE A 4 16.21 -26.01 18.40
N LEU A 5 16.81 -25.08 19.16
CA LEU A 5 16.25 -23.73 19.36
C LEU A 5 16.70 -22.71 18.30
N LEU A 6 17.75 -22.98 17.52
CA LEU A 6 18.20 -22.06 16.46
C LEU A 6 17.42 -22.23 15.14
N SER A 7 16.76 -23.37 14.94
CA SER A 7 16.01 -23.69 13.72
C SER A 7 14.58 -23.16 13.72
N ILE A 8 14.06 -22.68 14.85
CA ILE A 8 12.70 -22.12 14.95
C ILE A 8 12.71 -20.59 14.79
N LEU A 9 13.84 -19.93 15.05
CA LEU A 9 13.98 -18.48 14.83
C LEU A 9 14.18 -18.09 13.36
N SER A 10 14.46 -19.05 12.48
CA SER A 10 14.75 -18.84 11.05
C SER A 10 13.53 -19.05 10.13
N LEU A 11 12.34 -19.29 10.67
CA LEU A 11 11.12 -19.58 9.90
C LEU A 11 10.06 -18.45 9.89
N PHE A 12 10.34 -17.30 10.50
CA PHE A 12 9.41 -16.17 10.58
C PHE A 12 10.03 -14.84 10.18
N ILE A 13 10.89 -14.85 9.15
CA ILE A 13 11.08 -13.66 8.32
C ILE A 13 10.28 -13.94 7.06
N ILE A 14 8.95 -13.82 7.17
CA ILE A 14 8.22 -13.33 6.01
C ILE A 14 8.75 -11.91 5.88
N GLU A 15 9.55 -11.66 4.85
CA GLU A 15 9.78 -10.29 4.41
C GLU A 15 8.38 -9.72 4.19
N ALA A 16 7.90 -8.96 5.17
CA ALA A 16 6.81 -8.05 4.97
C ALA A 16 7.37 -7.04 3.96
N GLN A 17 7.31 -7.41 2.68
CA GLN A 17 7.30 -6.41 1.63
C GLN A 17 6.20 -5.47 2.08
N ALA A 18 6.55 -4.22 2.35
CA ALA A 18 5.58 -3.20 2.64
C ALA A 18 4.54 -3.27 1.52
N THR A 19 3.39 -3.85 1.82
CA THR A 19 2.24 -3.83 0.94
C THR A 19 1.69 -2.43 1.10
N HIS A 20 2.42 -1.50 0.49
CA HIS A 20 1.98 -0.15 0.27
C HIS A 20 0.60 -0.26 -0.35
N ASP A 21 -0.38 0.43 0.23
CA ASP A 21 -1.67 0.62 -0.40
C ASP A 21 -1.42 1.36 -1.73
N GLN A 22 -1.40 0.59 -2.82
CA GLN A 22 -0.95 1.07 -4.14
C GLN A 22 -2.06 1.85 -4.85
N THR A 23 -3.29 1.80 -4.36
CA THR A 23 -4.44 2.55 -4.90
C THR A 23 -4.44 4.01 -4.47
N LYS A 24 -3.76 4.33 -3.34
CA LYS A 24 -3.64 5.69 -2.81
C LYS A 24 -3.13 6.71 -3.83
N TRP A 25 -2.40 6.33 -4.89
CA TRP A 25 -1.73 7.29 -5.76
C TRP A 25 -2.62 7.93 -6.83
N ILE A 26 -3.65 7.22 -7.30
CA ILE A 26 -4.58 7.75 -8.29
C ILE A 26 -5.50 8.80 -7.66
N ASP A 27 -6.01 8.48 -6.47
CA ASP A 27 -6.97 9.32 -5.74
C ASP A 27 -6.33 10.25 -4.72
N ALA A 28 -4.99 10.18 -4.54
CA ALA A 28 -4.29 11.10 -3.65
C ALA A 28 -4.44 12.56 -4.09
N ASP A 29 -4.66 13.41 -3.08
CA ASP A 29 -4.68 14.86 -3.26
C ASP A 29 -3.41 15.38 -3.93
N LEU A 30 -3.59 16.43 -4.73
CA LEU A 30 -2.49 17.10 -5.40
C LEU A 30 -1.72 18.00 -4.43
N VAL A 31 -0.40 17.82 -4.36
CA VAL A 31 0.50 18.70 -3.61
C VAL A 31 1.23 19.63 -4.56
N LYS A 32 1.08 20.95 -4.36
CA LYS A 32 1.77 21.97 -5.16
C LYS A 32 2.98 22.51 -4.40
N VAL A 33 4.14 22.45 -5.03
CA VAL A 33 5.40 22.91 -4.45
C VAL A 33 5.98 24.02 -5.32
N ASN A 34 6.01 25.24 -4.80
CA ASN A 34 6.77 26.32 -5.42
C ASN A 34 8.27 26.04 -5.22
N ILE A 35 9.02 26.07 -6.33
CA ILE A 35 10.45 25.78 -6.39
C ILE A 35 11.32 27.01 -6.70
N SER A 36 10.72 28.19 -6.92
CA SER A 36 11.46 29.44 -7.17
C SER A 36 12.38 29.85 -6.00
N GLU A 37 12.05 29.41 -4.78
CA GLU A 37 12.80 29.71 -3.56
C GLU A 37 13.84 28.62 -3.22
N LEU A 38 13.93 27.53 -3.99
CA LEU A 38 14.87 26.46 -3.71
C LEU A 38 16.29 26.81 -4.14
N THR A 39 17.22 26.77 -3.20
CA THR A 39 18.63 26.94 -3.49
C THR A 39 19.16 25.72 -4.26
N PRO A 40 19.89 25.90 -5.37
CA PRO A 40 20.56 24.78 -6.03
C PRO A 40 21.50 24.05 -5.07
N GLY A 41 21.35 22.73 -4.99
CA GLY A 41 22.07 21.82 -4.11
C GLY A 41 21.31 21.42 -2.85
N GLU A 42 20.19 22.08 -2.55
CA GLU A 42 19.34 21.75 -1.41
C GLU A 42 18.23 20.77 -1.81
N ILE A 43 17.87 19.90 -0.86
CA ILE A 43 16.76 18.97 -0.99
C ILE A 43 15.58 19.51 -0.18
N LYS A 44 14.40 19.60 -0.81
CA LYS A 44 13.14 19.89 -0.13
C LYS A 44 12.32 18.63 -0.06
N THR A 45 11.89 18.26 1.14
CA THR A 45 11.00 17.12 1.34
C THR A 45 9.60 17.63 1.67
N VAL A 46 8.59 17.07 1.01
CA VAL A 46 7.17 17.33 1.27
C VAL A 46 6.45 16.01 1.54
N ASN A 47 5.37 16.04 2.31
CA ASN A 47 4.52 14.88 2.50
C ASN A 47 3.46 14.82 1.40
N TRP A 48 3.32 13.68 0.73
CA TRP A 48 2.25 13.41 -0.23
C TRP A 48 1.68 12.02 0.04
N SER A 49 0.43 11.95 0.49
CA SER A 49 -0.22 10.68 0.84
C SER A 49 0.64 9.79 1.77
N GLU A 50 1.23 10.39 2.82
CA GLU A 50 2.12 9.72 3.79
C GLU A 50 3.51 9.33 3.24
N TYR A 51 3.78 9.64 1.97
CA TYR A 51 5.10 9.44 1.37
C TYR A 51 5.96 10.71 1.49
N PRO A 52 7.21 10.59 1.99
CA PRO A 52 8.17 11.68 1.91
C PRO A 52 8.65 11.82 0.46
N ILE A 53 8.27 12.90 -0.21
CA ILE A 53 8.72 13.22 -1.57
C ILE A 53 9.85 14.22 -1.51
N SER A 54 11.00 13.84 -2.05
CA SER A 54 12.18 14.69 -2.09
C SER A 54 12.35 15.32 -3.47
N ILE A 55 12.58 16.64 -3.47
CA ILE A 55 12.81 17.48 -4.64
C ILE A 55 14.22 18.06 -4.52
N LEU A 56 15.06 17.85 -5.53
CA LEU A 56 16.41 18.41 -5.60
C LEU A 56 16.56 19.22 -6.89
N ILE A 57 16.94 20.49 -6.72
CA ILE A 57 17.49 21.30 -7.81
C ILE A 57 19.02 21.17 -7.74
N PRO A 58 19.69 20.47 -8.67
CA PRO A 58 21.12 20.22 -8.62
C PRO A 58 21.91 21.47 -8.98
N THR A 59 23.05 21.64 -8.34
CA THR A 59 24.11 22.56 -8.79
C THR A 59 24.73 22.08 -10.11
N GLN A 60 25.43 22.97 -10.81
CA GLN A 60 26.21 22.59 -12.00
C GLN A 60 27.30 21.54 -11.70
N ALA A 61 27.84 21.52 -10.48
CA ALA A 61 28.81 20.51 -10.08
C ALA A 61 28.16 19.12 -9.91
N GLN A 62 26.99 19.08 -9.27
CA GLN A 62 26.17 17.87 -9.12
C GLN A 62 25.71 17.35 -10.49
N LEU A 63 25.31 18.24 -11.41
CA LEU A 63 24.93 17.86 -12.77
C LEU A 63 26.08 17.17 -13.53
N ARG A 64 27.29 17.74 -13.45
CA ARG A 64 28.48 17.13 -14.07
C ARG A 64 28.84 15.78 -13.45
N GLU A 65 28.72 15.65 -12.13
CA GLU A 65 28.94 14.39 -11.43
C GLU A 65 27.94 13.33 -11.87
N TYR A 66 26.65 13.66 -11.93
CA TYR A 66 25.58 12.80 -12.43
C TYR A 66 25.84 12.32 -13.87
N GLN A 67 26.20 13.24 -14.77
CA GLN A 67 26.51 12.93 -16.17
C GLN A 67 27.77 12.08 -16.35
N ALA A 68 28.68 12.09 -15.38
CA ALA A 68 29.91 11.31 -15.42
C ALA A 68 29.71 9.84 -14.98
N ILE A 69 28.55 9.50 -14.40
CA ILE A 69 28.22 8.14 -14.00
C ILE A 69 27.97 7.29 -15.26
N LYS A 70 28.72 6.21 -15.40
CA LYS A 70 28.58 5.28 -16.52
C LYS A 70 27.55 4.19 -16.22
N ASP A 71 26.94 3.64 -17.26
CA ASP A 71 25.91 2.59 -17.12
C ASP A 71 26.43 1.34 -16.40
N GLU A 72 27.72 1.00 -16.50
CA GLU A 72 28.29 -0.16 -15.79
C GLU A 72 28.35 0.04 -14.26
N GLN A 73 28.26 1.30 -13.81
CA GLN A 73 28.18 1.65 -12.39
C GLN A 73 26.76 1.56 -11.85
N LEU A 74 25.76 1.40 -12.71
CA LEU A 74 24.35 1.31 -12.32
C LEU A 74 23.97 -0.16 -12.05
N GLY A 75 23.18 -0.34 -11.00
CA GLY A 75 22.66 -1.65 -10.58
C GLY A 75 21.42 -2.08 -11.37
N ALA A 76 20.61 -1.10 -11.82
CA ALA A 76 19.35 -1.34 -12.52
C ALA A 76 19.26 -0.52 -13.82
N PRO A 77 19.02 -1.15 -14.99
CA PRO A 77 18.69 -0.41 -16.20
C PRO A 77 17.45 0.48 -15.99
N LEU A 78 17.45 1.67 -16.60
CA LEU A 78 16.27 2.55 -16.61
C LEU A 78 15.12 1.93 -17.43
N GLU A 79 15.44 1.12 -18.43
CA GLU A 79 14.50 0.52 -19.38
C GLU A 79 13.85 -0.79 -18.89
N ILE A 80 13.93 -1.16 -17.60
CA ILE A 80 13.24 -2.37 -17.10
C ILE A 80 11.75 -2.10 -16.90
N TYR A 81 11.06 -1.83 -17.99
CA TYR A 81 9.60 -1.81 -18.03
C TYR A 81 9.17 -2.41 -19.36
N ASP A 82 9.54 -3.66 -19.61
CA ASP A 82 8.68 -4.50 -20.45
C ASP A 82 7.38 -4.71 -19.66
N LEU A 83 6.51 -3.70 -19.72
CA LEU A 83 5.28 -3.61 -18.94
C LEU A 83 4.47 -4.90 -19.10
N ALA A 84 4.43 -5.45 -20.32
CA ALA A 84 3.71 -6.68 -20.63
C ALA A 84 4.24 -7.92 -19.87
N LYS A 85 5.55 -7.99 -19.61
CA LYS A 85 6.18 -9.10 -18.87
C LYS A 85 6.03 -8.97 -17.36
N GLN A 86 5.99 -7.75 -16.82
CA GLN A 86 5.73 -7.53 -15.40
C GLN A 86 4.24 -7.71 -15.07
N VAL A 87 3.37 -7.29 -16.00
CA VAL A 87 1.90 -7.34 -15.84
C VAL A 87 1.37 -8.75 -15.56
N SER A 88 1.97 -9.79 -16.14
CA SER A 88 1.47 -11.16 -16.00
C SER A 88 1.60 -11.75 -14.60
N ASP A 89 2.46 -11.16 -13.75
CA ASP A 89 2.76 -11.69 -12.41
C ASP A 89 2.27 -10.79 -11.27
N LEU A 90 1.66 -9.66 -11.59
CA LEU A 90 1.35 -8.60 -10.63
C LEU A 90 -0.15 -8.54 -10.26
N PRO A 91 -0.48 -8.23 -9.00
CA PRO A 91 -1.84 -7.95 -8.57
C PRO A 91 -2.39 -6.67 -9.23
N TYR A 92 -3.73 -6.51 -9.28
CA TYR A 92 -4.39 -5.42 -10.01
C TYR A 92 -3.88 -4.02 -9.66
N ASN A 93 -3.74 -3.75 -8.36
CA ASN A 93 -3.28 -2.49 -7.82
C ASN A 93 -1.84 -2.14 -8.24
N SER A 94 -1.06 -3.12 -8.70
CA SER A 94 0.25 -2.89 -9.29
C SER A 94 0.19 -2.40 -10.74
N PHE A 95 -0.93 -2.50 -11.46
CA PHE A 95 -1.06 -1.95 -12.83
C PHE A 95 -1.03 -0.43 -12.85
N GLU A 96 -1.63 0.21 -11.86
CA GLU A 96 -1.64 1.66 -11.72
C GLU A 96 -0.23 2.19 -11.51
N ARG A 97 0.49 1.58 -10.57
CA ARG A 97 1.90 1.85 -10.30
C ARG A 97 2.77 1.64 -11.54
N LEU A 98 2.51 0.60 -12.33
CA LEU A 98 3.21 0.36 -13.60
C LEU A 98 2.91 1.43 -14.65
N LEU A 99 1.65 1.86 -14.80
CA LEU A 99 1.29 2.95 -15.71
C LEU A 99 1.95 4.26 -15.31
N ILE A 100 1.93 4.57 -14.02
CA ILE A 100 2.61 5.74 -13.47
C ILE A 100 4.11 5.61 -13.75
N ALA A 101 4.73 4.49 -13.40
CA ALA A 101 6.15 4.25 -13.64
C ALA A 101 6.54 4.40 -15.12
N ASP A 102 5.73 3.87 -16.04
CA ASP A 102 5.91 4.04 -17.50
C ASP A 102 5.90 5.51 -17.91
N LYS A 103 4.90 6.28 -17.45
CA LYS A 103 4.83 7.74 -17.70
C LYS A 103 5.99 8.51 -17.07
N MET A 104 6.61 7.95 -16.03
CA MET A 104 7.72 8.55 -15.30
C MET A 104 9.10 8.12 -15.79
N LEU A 105 9.20 7.17 -16.75
CA LEU A 105 10.47 6.62 -17.24
C LEU A 105 11.51 7.65 -17.71
N GLY A 106 11.05 8.76 -18.30
CA GLY A 106 11.89 9.87 -18.76
C GLY A 106 12.04 11.02 -17.75
N LYS A 107 11.41 10.92 -16.57
CA LYS A 107 11.25 12.02 -15.62
C LYS A 107 12.11 11.90 -14.36
N ARG A 108 13.01 10.92 -14.32
CA ARG A 108 13.94 10.77 -13.20
C ARG A 108 14.84 12.00 -13.00
N PHE A 109 15.13 12.69 -14.09
CA PHE A 109 15.95 13.89 -14.11
C PHE A 109 15.47 14.82 -15.23
N HIS A 110 14.40 15.58 -14.97
CA HIS A 110 13.69 16.39 -15.96
C HIS A 110 13.89 17.88 -15.66
N GLU A 111 14.20 18.70 -16.67
CA GLU A 111 14.45 20.15 -16.51
C GLU A 111 15.49 20.50 -15.43
N ASN A 112 16.48 19.62 -15.24
CA ASN A 112 17.45 19.69 -14.14
C ASN A 112 16.78 19.68 -12.77
N ILE A 113 15.77 18.84 -12.58
CA ILE A 113 15.13 18.60 -11.29
C ILE A 113 15.04 17.09 -11.09
N SER A 114 15.42 16.63 -9.90
CA SER A 114 15.13 15.28 -9.43
C SER A 114 13.93 15.32 -8.49
N VAL A 115 12.95 14.47 -8.73
CA VAL A 115 11.84 14.24 -7.80
C VAL A 115 11.74 12.73 -7.57
N PHE A 116 11.77 12.30 -6.32
CA PHE A 116 11.71 10.88 -5.97
C PHE A 116 11.03 10.64 -4.63
N ILE A 117 10.47 9.46 -4.47
CA ILE A 117 9.95 8.98 -3.18
C ILE A 117 11.15 8.63 -2.32
N ASN A 118 11.24 9.26 -1.15
CA ASN A 118 12.39 9.16 -0.28
C ASN A 118 12.34 7.94 0.64
N VAL A 119 11.96 6.80 0.05
CA VAL A 119 11.74 5.51 0.70
C VAL A 119 12.50 4.46 -0.09
N SER A 120 13.32 3.68 0.61
CA SER A 120 14.11 2.59 0.04
C SER A 120 13.19 1.48 -0.46
N PRO A 121 13.35 1.01 -1.71
CA PRO A 121 12.52 -0.06 -2.26
C PRO A 121 12.79 -1.43 -1.62
N TYR A 122 13.86 -1.57 -0.83
CA TYR A 122 14.26 -2.85 -0.25
C TYR A 122 13.47 -3.18 1.02
N ILE A 123 13.46 -2.27 2.00
CA ILE A 123 12.80 -2.48 3.29
C ILE A 123 12.04 -1.26 3.80
N GLY A 124 11.80 -0.25 2.95
CA GLY A 124 11.03 0.94 3.34
C GLY A 124 11.78 1.96 4.20
N CYS A 125 13.09 1.84 4.35
CA CYS A 125 13.88 2.81 5.12
C CYS A 125 13.95 4.19 4.45
N TYR A 126 14.01 5.24 5.26
CA TYR A 126 14.22 6.60 4.78
C TYR A 126 15.60 6.74 4.13
N VAL A 127 15.64 7.36 2.95
CA VAL A 127 16.89 7.58 2.20
C VAL A 127 17.43 8.98 2.51
N SER A 128 18.69 9.07 2.95
CA SER A 128 19.34 10.36 3.25
C SER A 128 20.07 10.91 2.03
N PHE A 129 20.04 12.23 1.85
CA PHE A 129 20.91 12.92 0.90
C PHE A 129 22.22 13.31 1.57
N GLU A 130 23.34 12.81 1.04
CA GLU A 130 24.68 13.04 1.56
C GLU A 130 25.41 13.99 0.60
N ALA A 131 25.55 15.26 1.00
CA ALA A 131 26.25 16.29 0.23
C ALA A 131 27.70 16.45 0.71
N HIS A 132 28.60 16.77 -0.23
CA HIS A 132 30.02 17.06 0.01
C HIS A 132 30.81 15.96 0.75
N LYS A 133 30.31 14.72 0.70
CA LYS A 133 30.92 13.55 1.34
C LYS A 133 31.22 12.53 0.27
N LYS A 134 32.44 11.99 0.26
CA LYS A 134 32.81 10.96 -0.70
C LYS A 134 32.17 9.62 -0.33
N SER A 135 31.35 9.09 -1.22
CA SER A 135 30.83 7.73 -1.13
C SER A 135 31.90 6.68 -1.41
N LYS A 136 31.59 5.40 -1.15
CA LYS A 136 32.43 4.27 -1.60
C LYS A 136 32.59 4.21 -3.13
N PHE A 137 31.72 4.90 -3.86
CA PHE A 137 31.71 5.03 -5.32
C PHE A 137 32.38 6.33 -5.82
N GLN A 138 33.07 7.07 -4.96
CA GLN A 138 33.75 8.33 -5.28
C GLN A 138 32.82 9.48 -5.73
N LEU A 139 31.51 9.36 -5.47
CA LEU A 139 30.57 10.47 -5.65
C LEU A 139 30.63 11.40 -4.43
N ASN A 140 30.59 12.70 -4.66
CA ASN A 140 30.55 13.72 -3.61
C ASN A 140 29.11 14.04 -3.17
N ASN A 141 28.12 13.71 -4.00
CA ASN A 141 26.70 13.89 -3.72
C ASN A 141 25.96 12.60 -4.09
N TYR A 142 25.25 12.02 -3.13
CA TYR A 142 24.56 10.75 -3.32
C TYR A 142 23.40 10.60 -2.35
N LEU A 143 22.53 9.65 -2.63
CA LEU A 143 21.46 9.22 -1.76
C LEU A 143 21.87 7.90 -1.08
N TYR A 144 21.52 7.71 0.19
CA TYR A 144 21.99 6.59 1.00
C TYR A 144 20.86 5.96 1.83
N ASP A 145 20.69 4.65 1.68
CA ASP A 145 19.88 3.84 2.58
C ASP A 145 20.79 3.24 3.67
N PRO A 146 20.70 3.72 4.92
CA PRO A 146 21.53 3.25 6.02
C PRO A 146 21.19 1.84 6.48
N CYS A 147 19.99 1.34 6.19
CA CYS A 147 19.55 0.04 6.68
C CYS A 147 20.15 -1.12 5.91
N GLN A 148 20.33 -0.95 4.59
CA GLN A 148 20.82 -2.00 3.69
C GLN A 148 22.17 -1.66 3.02
N ASP A 149 22.81 -0.56 3.42
CA ASP A 149 24.06 -0.02 2.83
C ASP A 149 23.96 0.12 1.30
N VAL A 150 22.83 0.68 0.83
CA VAL A 150 22.54 0.92 -0.59
C VAL A 150 22.77 2.39 -0.92
N TYR A 151 23.33 2.64 -2.11
CA TYR A 151 23.69 3.97 -2.57
C TYR A 151 22.97 4.23 -3.89
N PHE A 152 22.44 5.42 -4.03
CA PHE A 152 21.86 5.90 -5.28
C PHE A 152 22.56 7.19 -5.69
N ASP A 153 22.55 7.50 -6.97
CA ASP A 153 22.94 8.82 -7.42
C ASP A 153 21.87 9.87 -7.06
N ILE A 154 22.14 11.14 -7.38
CA ILE A 154 21.25 12.27 -7.06
C ILE A 154 19.91 12.25 -7.83
N SER A 155 19.72 11.29 -8.73
CA SER A 155 18.45 11.05 -9.46
C SER A 155 17.73 9.79 -8.94
N GLY A 156 18.27 9.15 -7.90
CA GLY A 156 17.71 7.92 -7.34
C GLY A 156 18.03 6.66 -8.15
N ARG A 157 19.01 6.68 -9.06
CA ARG A 157 19.47 5.46 -9.73
C ARG A 157 20.38 4.67 -8.81
N VAL A 158 20.10 3.39 -8.62
CA VAL A 158 20.89 2.54 -7.74
C VAL A 158 22.28 2.27 -8.31
N LEU A 159 23.30 2.39 -7.47
CA LEU A 159 24.69 2.11 -7.83
C LEU A 159 25.01 0.63 -7.57
N ARG A 160 25.67 -0.02 -8.53
CA ARG A 160 26.04 -1.43 -8.45
C ARG A 160 27.03 -1.69 -7.31
N GLY A 161 26.89 -2.82 -6.63
CA GLY A 161 27.87 -3.29 -5.64
C GLY A 161 27.39 -3.29 -4.19
N HIS A 162 26.08 -3.16 -3.96
CA HIS A 162 25.46 -3.53 -2.69
C HIS A 162 25.17 -5.04 -2.60
N LYS A 163 24.88 -5.53 -1.40
CA LYS A 163 24.72 -6.98 -1.10
C LYS A 163 23.34 -7.56 -1.43
N GLN A 164 22.42 -6.73 -1.92
CA GLN A 164 21.03 -7.14 -2.16
C GLN A 164 20.94 -7.92 -3.47
N ASN A 165 20.13 -8.99 -3.46
CA ASN A 165 19.94 -9.88 -4.61
C ASN A 165 19.12 -9.22 -5.73
N ILE A 166 18.37 -8.17 -5.40
CA ILE A 166 17.64 -7.32 -6.33
C ILE A 166 18.36 -5.97 -6.43
N GLN A 167 18.22 -5.30 -7.58
CA GLN A 167 18.78 -3.98 -7.81
C GLN A 167 17.64 -3.09 -8.30
N GLU A 168 17.18 -2.19 -7.45
CA GLU A 168 16.02 -1.33 -7.73
C GLU A 168 16.37 0.14 -7.52
N ASN A 169 15.92 0.98 -8.46
CA ASN A 169 16.03 2.43 -8.35
C ASN A 169 14.97 2.97 -7.37
N LEU A 170 15.19 4.17 -6.83
CA LEU A 170 14.13 4.86 -6.10
C LEU A 170 12.94 5.13 -7.01
N GLU A 171 11.76 5.04 -6.43
CA GLU A 171 10.53 5.28 -7.15
C GLU A 171 10.30 6.77 -7.40
N LEU A 172 9.59 7.09 -8.47
CA LEU A 172 9.21 8.46 -8.82
C LEU A 172 7.72 8.62 -8.53
N PRO A 173 7.29 9.65 -7.78
CA PRO A 173 5.88 9.95 -7.68
C PRO A 173 5.37 10.49 -9.04
N PRO A 174 4.07 10.41 -9.34
CA PRO A 174 3.51 11.14 -10.47
C PRO A 174 3.70 12.64 -10.24
N TYR A 175 4.32 13.35 -11.19
CA TYR A 175 4.44 14.81 -11.10
C TYR A 175 4.53 15.53 -12.45
N THR A 176 4.02 16.76 -12.49
CA THR A 176 4.21 17.70 -13.60
C THR A 176 4.93 18.96 -13.12
N ILE A 177 5.65 19.60 -14.04
CA ILE A 177 6.28 20.90 -13.81
C ILE A 177 5.49 21.92 -14.63
N LYS A 178 5.09 23.01 -13.98
CA LYS A 178 4.43 24.15 -14.61
C LYS A 178 5.07 25.41 -14.05
N ASP A 179 5.85 26.09 -14.89
CA ASP A 179 6.66 27.25 -14.48
C ASP A 179 7.51 26.89 -13.25
N ASP A 180 7.50 27.70 -12.20
CA ASP A 180 8.22 27.45 -10.94
C ASP A 180 7.42 26.58 -9.95
N THR A 181 6.48 25.77 -10.42
CA THR A 181 5.66 24.90 -9.56
C THR A 181 5.74 23.44 -9.99
N ILE A 182 6.10 22.57 -9.05
CA ILE A 182 5.94 21.12 -9.19
C ILE A 182 4.58 20.74 -8.61
N ILE A 183 3.78 20.02 -9.40
CA ILE A 183 2.50 19.46 -8.97
C ILE A 183 2.71 17.95 -8.83
N ILE A 184 2.70 17.47 -7.58
CA ILE A 184 2.81 16.05 -7.22
C ILE A 184 1.40 15.47 -7.12
N GLY A 185 1.21 14.28 -7.71
CA GLY A 185 -0.07 13.59 -7.83
C GLY A 185 -0.42 13.24 -9.29
N ASN A 186 -1.43 12.38 -9.48
CA ASN A 186 -1.86 11.93 -10.81
C ASN A 186 -2.51 13.09 -11.60
N THR A 187 -1.69 13.77 -12.40
CA THR A 187 -2.13 14.86 -13.31
C THR A 187 -2.24 14.42 -14.77
N PHE A 188 -1.89 13.16 -15.06
CA PHE A 188 -1.89 12.62 -16.43
C PHE A 188 -3.21 11.98 -16.83
N GLY A 189 -4.17 11.90 -15.90
CA GLY A 189 -5.49 11.33 -16.14
C GLY A 189 -5.44 9.83 -16.40
N ILE A 190 -4.54 9.10 -15.71
CA ILE A 190 -4.63 7.63 -15.69
C ILE A 190 -5.98 7.28 -15.08
N ASP A 191 -6.83 6.67 -15.90
CA ASP A 191 -8.15 6.21 -15.52
C ASP A 191 -8.28 4.68 -15.74
N ASP A 192 -9.39 4.11 -15.30
CA ASP A 192 -9.72 2.70 -15.48
C ASP A 192 -9.56 2.20 -16.93
N SER A 193 -9.72 3.08 -17.93
CA SER A 193 -9.60 2.71 -19.33
C SER A 193 -8.16 2.44 -19.74
N ASP A 194 -7.19 3.13 -19.14
CA ASP A 194 -5.76 2.87 -19.37
C ASP A 194 -5.32 1.56 -18.72
N ILE A 195 -5.80 1.29 -17.51
CA ILE A 195 -5.59 0.00 -16.83
C ILE A 195 -6.12 -1.14 -17.70
N LYS A 196 -7.34 -0.99 -18.24
CA LYS A 196 -7.97 -1.98 -19.14
C LYS A 196 -7.17 -2.25 -20.42
N LYS A 197 -6.31 -1.33 -20.89
CA LYS A 197 -5.44 -1.54 -22.06
C LYS A 197 -4.23 -2.43 -21.74
N LEU A 198 -3.78 -2.43 -20.49
CA LEU A 198 -2.66 -3.28 -20.04
C LEU A 198 -3.10 -4.70 -19.71
N LEU A 199 -4.37 -4.88 -19.31
CA LEU A 199 -4.91 -6.20 -19.04
C LEU A 199 -4.66 -7.10 -20.26
N PRO A 200 -4.14 -8.34 -20.06
CA PRO A 200 -3.91 -9.27 -21.16
C PRO A 200 -5.15 -9.34 -22.05
N LYS A 201 -5.00 -9.37 -23.39
CA LYS A 201 -6.14 -9.49 -24.33
C LYS A 201 -7.03 -10.72 -24.05
N ASP A 202 -6.45 -11.69 -23.34
CA ASP A 202 -7.08 -12.92 -22.87
C ASP A 202 -7.96 -12.74 -21.62
N SER A 203 -8.02 -11.54 -21.05
CA SER A 203 -8.92 -11.14 -19.95
C SER A 203 -10.41 -11.17 -20.30
N LYS A 204 -10.77 -11.65 -21.50
CA LYS A 204 -12.15 -11.91 -21.93
C LYS A 204 -12.43 -13.39 -22.18
N ARG A 205 -11.46 -14.27 -21.90
CA ARG A 205 -11.66 -15.71 -22.05
C ARG A 205 -12.67 -16.17 -21.00
N PRO A 206 -13.63 -17.04 -21.37
CA PRO A 206 -14.52 -17.62 -20.39
C PRO A 206 -13.71 -18.40 -19.35
N ILE A 207 -14.11 -18.28 -18.08
CA ILE A 207 -13.51 -18.99 -16.96
C ILE A 207 -13.81 -20.48 -17.12
N LYS A 208 -12.79 -21.28 -17.47
CA LYS A 208 -12.88 -22.73 -17.70
C LYS A 208 -12.20 -23.53 -16.60
N THR A 209 -11.13 -22.96 -16.04
CA THR A 209 -10.35 -23.57 -14.98
C THR A 209 -10.43 -22.74 -13.72
N GLU A 210 -10.05 -23.37 -12.61
CA GLU A 210 -9.91 -22.70 -11.33
C GLU A 210 -8.88 -21.56 -11.41
N SER A 211 -7.77 -21.76 -12.12
CA SER A 211 -6.77 -20.71 -12.38
C SER A 211 -7.36 -19.52 -13.11
N ASP A 212 -8.20 -19.76 -14.12
CA ASP A 212 -8.87 -18.67 -14.86
C ASP A 212 -9.77 -17.83 -13.95
N PHE A 213 -10.33 -18.43 -12.89
CA PHE A 213 -11.18 -17.73 -11.93
C PHE A 213 -10.38 -16.80 -11.02
N PHE A 214 -9.20 -17.21 -10.57
CA PHE A 214 -8.28 -16.33 -9.82
C PHE A 214 -7.72 -15.21 -10.67
N ASP A 215 -7.37 -15.52 -11.92
CA ASP A 215 -6.95 -14.49 -12.87
C ASP A 215 -8.09 -13.49 -13.08
N ALA A 216 -9.33 -13.98 -13.24
CA ALA A 216 -10.49 -13.11 -13.36
C ALA A 216 -10.68 -12.20 -12.13
N ILE A 217 -10.48 -12.71 -10.91
CA ILE A 217 -10.49 -11.90 -9.68
C ILE A 217 -9.35 -10.89 -9.68
N ALA A 218 -8.12 -11.35 -9.96
CA ALA A 218 -6.92 -10.51 -10.00
C ALA A 218 -6.99 -9.41 -11.05
N TYR A 219 -7.79 -9.57 -12.10
CA TYR A 219 -7.98 -8.59 -13.16
C TYR A 219 -9.32 -7.84 -13.07
N SER A 220 -10.02 -7.91 -11.93
CA SER A 220 -11.33 -7.29 -11.69
C SER A 220 -12.40 -7.59 -12.76
N GLN A 221 -12.46 -8.82 -13.27
CA GLN A 221 -13.36 -9.21 -14.36
C GLN A 221 -14.78 -9.53 -13.87
N THR A 222 -15.42 -8.57 -13.19
CA THR A 222 -16.70 -8.73 -12.48
C THR A 222 -17.79 -9.43 -13.30
N THR A 223 -17.92 -9.08 -14.59
CA THR A 223 -18.92 -9.70 -15.48
C THR A 223 -18.67 -11.19 -15.71
N GLN A 224 -17.40 -11.59 -15.84
CA GLN A 224 -17.02 -12.97 -16.14
C GLN A 224 -17.12 -13.83 -14.89
N ILE A 225 -16.72 -13.27 -13.75
CA ILE A 225 -16.92 -13.86 -12.43
C ILE A 225 -18.41 -14.08 -12.18
N LYS A 226 -19.26 -13.04 -12.38
CA LYS A 226 -20.72 -13.15 -12.26
C LYS A 226 -21.28 -14.30 -13.09
N ASN A 227 -20.98 -14.28 -14.39
CA ASN A 227 -21.45 -15.29 -15.33
C ASN A 227 -20.96 -16.71 -14.95
N HIS A 228 -19.79 -16.83 -14.36
CA HIS A 228 -19.24 -18.10 -13.91
C HIS A 228 -19.95 -18.61 -12.65
N LEU A 229 -20.17 -17.75 -11.65
CA LEU A 229 -20.94 -18.08 -10.43
C LEU A 229 -22.39 -18.47 -10.73
N GLU A 230 -23.04 -17.79 -11.67
CA GLU A 230 -24.41 -18.11 -12.06
C GLU A 230 -24.54 -19.48 -12.75
N LYS A 231 -23.45 -19.96 -13.36
CA LYS A 231 -23.44 -21.21 -14.14
C LYS A 231 -22.84 -22.39 -13.40
N ASN A 232 -22.03 -22.15 -12.36
CA ASN A 232 -21.24 -23.17 -11.69
C ASN A 232 -21.40 -23.04 -10.17
N ASP A 233 -21.45 -24.17 -9.48
CA ASP A 233 -21.40 -24.20 -8.02
C ASP A 233 -19.95 -24.04 -7.54
N VAL A 234 -19.50 -22.79 -7.42
CA VAL A 234 -18.13 -22.47 -6.97
C VAL A 234 -18.08 -22.47 -5.44
N ASP A 235 -17.19 -23.30 -4.88
CA ASP A 235 -16.92 -23.32 -3.45
C ASP A 235 -15.91 -22.22 -3.07
N LEU A 236 -16.43 -21.09 -2.59
CA LEU A 236 -15.64 -19.92 -2.18
C LEU A 236 -14.83 -20.14 -0.88
N SER A 237 -15.02 -21.27 -0.19
CA SER A 237 -14.34 -21.58 1.07
C SER A 237 -13.04 -22.37 0.85
N LYS A 238 -12.92 -23.04 -0.30
CA LYS A 238 -11.76 -23.88 -0.58
C LYS A 238 -10.56 -23.03 -0.93
N LYS A 239 -9.46 -23.30 -0.22
CA LYS A 239 -8.12 -22.85 -0.64
C LYS A 239 -7.71 -23.66 -1.85
N ILE A 240 -7.15 -22.98 -2.83
CA ILE A 240 -6.99 -23.57 -4.15
C ILE A 240 -5.54 -23.99 -4.35
N GLN A 241 -5.35 -25.27 -4.64
CA GLN A 241 -4.04 -25.86 -4.90
C GLN A 241 -3.48 -25.27 -6.19
N GLY A 242 -2.40 -24.49 -6.08
CA GLY A 242 -1.74 -23.85 -7.22
C GLY A 242 -1.93 -22.34 -7.29
N SER A 243 -2.84 -21.75 -6.53
CA SER A 243 -2.84 -20.28 -6.36
C SER A 243 -1.57 -19.86 -5.63
N ARG A 244 -0.88 -18.82 -6.14
CA ARG A 244 0.36 -18.32 -5.53
C ARG A 244 0.17 -17.93 -4.06
N LEU A 245 -0.98 -17.31 -3.75
CA LEU A 245 -1.30 -16.82 -2.41
C LEU A 245 -1.91 -17.88 -1.49
N LYS A 246 -2.33 -19.04 -2.01
CA LYS A 246 -3.06 -20.09 -1.27
C LYS A 246 -4.28 -19.55 -0.50
N LEU A 247 -4.89 -18.49 -1.04
CA LEU A 247 -6.09 -17.85 -0.51
C LEU A 247 -7.34 -18.49 -1.12
N THR A 248 -8.48 -18.27 -0.47
CA THR A 248 -9.78 -18.55 -1.10
C THR A 248 -10.09 -17.44 -2.12
N PRO A 249 -10.97 -17.67 -3.11
CA PRO A 249 -11.36 -16.64 -4.07
C PRO A 249 -11.85 -15.36 -3.41
N PHE A 250 -12.62 -15.50 -2.33
CA PHE A 250 -13.11 -14.36 -1.59
C PHE A 250 -11.98 -13.63 -0.85
N ALA A 251 -11.15 -14.35 -0.10
CA ALA A 251 -10.00 -13.76 0.59
C ALA A 251 -9.03 -13.07 -0.39
N GLN A 252 -8.89 -13.58 -1.61
CA GLN A 252 -8.14 -12.91 -2.66
C GLN A 252 -8.81 -11.60 -3.11
N ALA A 253 -10.13 -11.59 -3.31
CA ALA A 253 -10.84 -10.35 -3.64
C ALA A 253 -10.72 -9.30 -2.53
N ILE A 254 -10.79 -9.70 -1.25
CA ILE A 254 -10.52 -8.83 -0.10
C ILE A 254 -9.09 -8.28 -0.16
N PHE A 255 -8.10 -9.18 -0.27
CA PHE A 255 -6.67 -8.86 -0.28
C PHE A 255 -6.27 -7.93 -1.43
N LEU A 256 -6.97 -8.02 -2.55
CA LEU A 256 -6.75 -7.20 -3.74
C LEU A 256 -7.68 -5.97 -3.80
N GLU A 257 -8.44 -5.69 -2.73
CA GLU A 257 -9.35 -4.54 -2.63
C GLU A 257 -10.41 -4.49 -3.75
N HIS A 258 -10.80 -5.64 -4.30
CA HIS A 258 -11.86 -5.73 -5.31
C HIS A 258 -13.24 -5.77 -4.66
N PHE A 259 -13.66 -4.63 -4.08
CA PHE A 259 -14.92 -4.50 -3.33
C PHE A 259 -16.16 -4.94 -4.12
N ASN A 260 -16.20 -4.60 -5.40
CA ASN A 260 -17.25 -5.01 -6.33
C ASN A 260 -17.35 -6.54 -6.51
N ILE A 261 -16.22 -7.24 -6.51
CA ILE A 261 -16.16 -8.71 -6.64
C ILE A 261 -16.50 -9.37 -5.31
N ALA A 262 -15.98 -8.83 -4.21
CA ALA A 262 -16.34 -9.29 -2.89
C ALA A 262 -17.86 -9.22 -2.67
N LYS A 263 -18.48 -8.07 -3.00
CA LYS A 263 -19.95 -7.89 -2.98
C LYS A 263 -20.68 -8.89 -3.86
N LEU A 264 -20.16 -9.11 -5.06
CA LEU A 264 -20.71 -10.10 -5.97
C LEU A 264 -20.67 -11.54 -5.42
N PHE A 265 -19.64 -11.88 -4.65
CA PHE A 265 -19.61 -13.15 -3.92
C PHE A 265 -20.65 -13.18 -2.81
N MET A 266 -20.78 -12.11 -2.03
CA MET A 266 -21.76 -11.99 -0.94
C MET A 266 -23.20 -12.13 -1.43
N ASP A 267 -23.52 -11.54 -2.58
CA ASP A 267 -24.85 -11.61 -3.19
C ASP A 267 -25.14 -12.99 -3.83
N SER A 268 -24.16 -13.90 -3.91
CA SER A 268 -24.35 -15.20 -4.56
C SER A 268 -25.19 -16.16 -3.68
N PRO A 269 -26.18 -16.88 -4.24
CA PRO A 269 -27.06 -17.74 -3.45
C PRO A 269 -26.29 -18.81 -2.65
N GLY A 270 -26.47 -18.89 -1.33
CA GLY A 270 -25.75 -19.87 -0.49
C GLY A 270 -24.30 -19.47 -0.18
N PHE A 271 -23.94 -18.22 -0.39
CA PHE A 271 -22.66 -17.64 0.02
C PHE A 271 -22.29 -17.97 1.49
N GLU A 272 -23.24 -17.81 2.42
CA GLU A 272 -23.02 -18.08 3.86
C GLU A 272 -22.54 -19.51 4.15
N SER A 273 -23.03 -20.49 3.38
CA SER A 273 -22.63 -21.90 3.50
C SER A 273 -21.28 -22.23 2.84
N ARG A 274 -20.75 -21.28 2.06
CA ARG A 274 -19.54 -21.40 1.24
C ARG A 274 -18.44 -20.44 1.70
N LEU A 275 -18.58 -19.83 2.88
CA LEU A 275 -17.55 -19.01 3.49
C LEU A 275 -16.48 -19.86 4.19
N PRO A 276 -15.22 -19.40 4.27
CA PRO A 276 -14.38 -19.77 5.41
C PRO A 276 -15.11 -19.39 6.71
N SER A 277 -14.80 -19.99 7.87
CA SER A 277 -15.51 -19.62 9.12
C SER A 277 -15.61 -18.10 9.28
N GLY A 278 -16.74 -17.57 9.75
CA GLY A 278 -17.00 -16.12 9.80
C GLY A 278 -15.89 -15.31 10.49
N GLU A 279 -15.13 -15.95 11.37
CA GLU A 279 -13.87 -15.46 11.95
C GLU A 279 -12.83 -15.12 10.87
N LEU A 280 -12.45 -16.05 9.99
CA LEU A 280 -11.46 -15.82 8.93
C LEU A 280 -11.87 -14.71 7.95
N LEU A 281 -13.17 -14.61 7.66
CA LEU A 281 -13.71 -13.55 6.82
C LEU A 281 -13.57 -12.19 7.49
N GLY A 282 -14.23 -12.03 8.64
CA GLY A 282 -14.23 -10.73 9.30
C GLY A 282 -12.81 -10.34 9.71
N CYS A 283 -11.90 -11.30 9.85
CA CYS A 283 -10.49 -11.05 10.11
C CYS A 283 -9.75 -10.46 8.89
N SER A 284 -10.00 -11.01 7.70
CA SER A 284 -9.44 -10.47 6.45
C SER A 284 -10.01 -9.08 6.16
N MET A 285 -11.30 -8.90 6.39
CA MET A 285 -12.00 -7.62 6.25
C MET A 285 -11.51 -6.60 7.29
N GLN A 286 -11.35 -6.99 8.56
CA GLN A 286 -10.81 -6.13 9.62
C GLN A 286 -9.39 -5.65 9.33
N TYR A 287 -8.56 -6.48 8.69
CA TYR A 287 -7.17 -6.14 8.40
C TYR A 287 -7.01 -5.25 7.16
N HIS A 288 -7.81 -5.50 6.12
CA HIS A 288 -7.65 -4.83 4.83
C HIS A 288 -8.63 -3.69 4.59
N TRP A 289 -9.78 -3.68 5.28
CA TRP A 289 -10.88 -2.75 5.01
C TRP A 289 -11.22 -1.89 6.24
N GLY A 290 -10.30 -1.77 7.21
CA GLY A 290 -10.52 -1.01 8.45
C GLY A 290 -10.84 0.48 8.24
N ASP A 291 -10.57 1.01 7.04
CA ASP A 291 -10.81 2.41 6.69
C ASP A 291 -12.13 2.62 5.91
N ASP A 292 -12.74 1.56 5.34
CA ASP A 292 -14.06 1.62 4.68
C ASP A 292 -15.12 0.93 5.55
N LEU A 293 -15.41 1.57 6.68
CA LEU A 293 -16.32 1.04 7.69
C LEU A 293 -17.75 0.88 7.16
N ASP A 294 -18.23 1.80 6.32
CA ASP A 294 -19.58 1.70 5.75
C ASP A 294 -19.70 0.44 4.87
N ALA A 295 -18.68 0.16 4.05
CA ALA A 295 -18.64 -1.09 3.29
C ALA A 295 -18.60 -2.30 4.22
N LEU A 296 -17.87 -2.28 5.34
CA LEU A 296 -17.86 -3.39 6.30
C LEU A 296 -19.24 -3.65 6.92
N PHE A 297 -19.97 -2.57 7.26
CA PHE A 297 -21.27 -2.67 7.91
C PHE A 297 -22.42 -3.03 6.96
N ASP A 298 -22.37 -2.55 5.72
CA ASP A 298 -23.29 -2.96 4.66
C ASP A 298 -23.25 -4.47 4.43
N LEU A 299 -22.18 -5.14 4.85
CA LEU A 299 -21.99 -6.58 4.75
C LEU A 299 -22.44 -7.34 6.01
N GLY A 300 -23.08 -6.64 6.94
CA GLY A 300 -23.63 -7.21 8.17
C GLY A 300 -22.58 -7.62 9.19
N LEU A 301 -21.35 -7.10 9.09
CA LEU A 301 -20.39 -7.27 10.18
C LEU A 301 -20.85 -6.50 11.42
N ASP A 302 -20.80 -7.17 12.55
CA ASP A 302 -21.13 -6.60 13.84
C ASP A 302 -19.90 -5.85 14.35
N PRO A 303 -19.95 -4.51 14.54
CA PRO A 303 -18.81 -3.76 15.08
C PRO A 303 -18.38 -4.25 16.46
N ASN A 304 -19.30 -4.92 17.17
CA ASN A 304 -19.06 -5.44 18.50
C ASN A 304 -18.37 -6.81 18.49
N LYS A 305 -18.10 -7.42 17.33
CA LYS A 305 -17.43 -8.72 17.25
C LYS A 305 -15.98 -8.55 16.83
N ALA A 306 -15.11 -9.28 17.52
CA ALA A 306 -13.75 -9.52 17.05
C ALA A 306 -13.79 -10.73 16.11
N TYR A 307 -13.38 -10.51 14.88
CA TYR A 307 -13.37 -11.58 13.88
C TYR A 307 -11.97 -12.20 13.74
N CYS A 308 -10.92 -11.44 14.07
CA CYS A 308 -9.57 -11.97 14.16
C CYS A 308 -9.24 -12.60 15.52
N ASN A 309 -8.71 -13.82 15.48
CA ASN A 309 -7.95 -14.45 16.57
C ASN A 309 -6.49 -13.96 16.64
N TYR A 310 -6.20 -12.76 16.13
CA TYR A 310 -4.88 -12.17 16.34
C TYR A 310 -4.80 -11.71 17.79
N GLU A 311 -4.24 -12.59 18.61
CA GLU A 311 -4.07 -12.40 20.04
C GLU A 311 -3.05 -11.28 20.30
N TYR A 312 -3.52 -10.05 20.48
CA TYR A 312 -2.71 -9.07 21.22
C TYR A 312 -2.81 -9.43 22.69
N ASN A 313 -1.78 -10.09 23.23
CA ASN A 313 -1.75 -10.63 24.60
C ASN A 313 -2.86 -11.66 24.90
N GLY A 314 -3.16 -12.55 23.95
CA GLY A 314 -4.10 -13.65 24.20
C GLY A 314 -5.58 -13.27 24.05
N CYS A 315 -5.89 -12.13 23.43
CA CYS A 315 -7.27 -11.70 23.31
C CYS A 315 -7.64 -11.14 21.92
N PRO A 316 -8.79 -11.56 21.36
CA PRO A 316 -9.29 -11.05 20.08
C PRO A 316 -9.81 -9.61 20.25
N THR A 317 -9.37 -8.71 19.36
CA THR A 317 -9.73 -7.28 19.37
C THR A 317 -10.80 -7.00 18.32
N PRO A 318 -11.90 -6.32 18.67
CA PRO A 318 -12.90 -5.85 17.70
C PRO A 318 -12.28 -4.96 16.62
N LEU A 319 -13.02 -4.75 15.54
CA LEU A 319 -12.69 -3.80 14.47
C LEU A 319 -12.22 -2.45 15.02
N VAL A 320 -12.91 -1.94 16.04
CA VAL A 320 -12.66 -0.65 16.72
C VAL A 320 -11.30 -0.58 17.44
N PHE A 321 -10.69 -1.73 17.76
CA PHE A 321 -9.46 -1.84 18.55
C PHE A 321 -8.22 -2.17 17.73
N HIS A 322 -8.30 -2.21 16.40
CA HIS A 322 -7.09 -2.13 15.60
C HIS A 322 -6.47 -0.76 15.83
N SER A 323 -5.45 -0.80 16.71
CA SER A 323 -4.77 0.32 17.35
C SER A 323 -4.72 1.55 16.45
N PRO A 324 -4.94 2.76 16.99
CA PRO A 324 -4.36 3.94 16.38
C PRO A 324 -2.91 3.57 16.14
N THR A 325 -2.49 3.54 14.88
CA THR A 325 -1.05 3.40 14.64
C THR A 325 -0.42 4.57 15.38
N ALA A 326 0.79 4.43 15.92
CA ALA A 326 1.48 5.56 16.55
C ALA A 326 1.71 6.76 15.60
N TYR A 327 1.21 6.65 14.36
CA TYR A 327 1.32 7.58 13.24
C TYR A 327 -0.04 8.07 12.73
N ALA A 328 -1.17 7.59 13.25
CA ALA A 328 -2.49 8.00 12.77
C ALA A 328 -2.86 9.41 13.29
N ASP A 329 -3.43 10.22 12.40
CA ASP A 329 -3.96 11.53 12.75
C ASP A 329 -5.12 11.38 13.76
N LYS A 330 -5.08 12.18 14.84
CA LYS A 330 -6.06 12.11 15.93
C LYS A 330 -7.50 12.35 15.44
N ASP A 331 -7.70 13.31 14.54
CA ASP A 331 -9.04 13.65 14.05
C ASP A 331 -9.58 12.56 13.13
N ALA A 332 -8.73 11.93 12.32
CA ALA A 332 -9.09 10.78 11.50
C ALA A 332 -9.56 9.60 12.36
N GLU A 333 -8.79 9.26 13.40
CA GLU A 333 -9.13 8.18 14.33
C GLU A 333 -10.43 8.46 15.11
N LEU A 334 -10.61 9.70 15.57
CA LEU A 334 -11.82 10.08 16.28
C LEU A 334 -13.07 10.02 15.38
N SER A 335 -12.91 10.36 14.09
CA SER A 335 -13.97 10.24 13.09
C SER A 335 -14.32 8.78 12.82
N ARG A 336 -13.30 7.90 12.73
CA ARG A 336 -13.48 6.45 12.59
C ARG A 336 -14.23 5.83 13.77
N LEU A 337 -13.84 6.20 15.01
CA LEU A 337 -14.54 5.76 16.22
C LEU A 337 -16.00 6.23 16.27
N LEU A 338 -16.26 7.46 15.82
CA LEU A 338 -17.62 7.99 15.73
C LEU A 338 -18.48 7.16 14.76
N GLN A 339 -17.94 6.85 13.58
CA GLN A 339 -18.62 6.01 12.59
C GLN A 339 -18.94 4.61 13.16
N HIS A 340 -18.02 3.99 13.90
CA HIS A 340 -18.32 2.72 14.59
C HIS A 340 -19.52 2.84 15.55
N VAL A 341 -19.61 3.92 16.32
CA VAL A 341 -20.73 4.15 17.24
C VAL A 341 -22.04 4.38 16.50
N GLU A 342 -22.01 5.13 15.39
CA GLU A 342 -23.17 5.35 14.51
C GLU A 342 -23.71 4.02 13.96
N HIS A 343 -22.83 3.06 13.71
CA HIS A 343 -23.16 1.69 13.30
C HIS A 343 -23.44 0.73 14.46
N GLY A 344 -23.63 1.25 15.69
CA GLY A 344 -24.13 0.48 16.83
C GLY A 344 -23.05 -0.19 17.68
N TYR A 345 -21.80 0.27 17.60
CA TYR A 345 -20.76 -0.13 18.55
C TYR A 345 -21.09 0.38 19.96
N ASP A 346 -21.09 -0.51 20.95
CA ASP A 346 -21.29 -0.15 22.36
C ASP A 346 -19.94 0.16 23.01
N LEU A 347 -19.70 1.44 23.29
CA LEU A 347 -18.50 1.94 24.00
C LEU A 347 -18.28 1.28 25.37
N LYS A 348 -19.34 0.75 25.98
CA LYS A 348 -19.30 0.10 27.30
C LYS A 348 -19.07 -1.40 27.22
N ASN A 349 -19.13 -1.99 26.02
CA ASN A 349 -18.80 -3.41 25.87
C ASN A 349 -17.34 -3.64 26.28
N ARG A 350 -17.15 -4.69 27.08
CA ARG A 350 -15.82 -5.10 27.53
C ARG A 350 -15.24 -6.12 26.56
N TYR A 351 -14.13 -5.75 25.97
CA TYR A 351 -13.30 -6.61 25.13
C TYR A 351 -12.03 -6.91 25.88
N CYS A 352 -11.72 -8.20 26.04
CA CYS A 352 -10.56 -8.60 26.83
C CYS A 352 -10.62 -8.12 28.29
N GLY A 353 -11.84 -7.97 28.81
CA GLY A 353 -12.08 -7.42 30.14
C GLY A 353 -11.98 -5.90 30.24
N LYS A 354 -11.70 -5.19 29.14
CA LYS A 354 -11.55 -3.73 29.11
C LYS A 354 -12.57 -3.07 28.19
N THR A 355 -13.11 -1.94 28.62
CA THR A 355 -13.89 -1.01 27.80
C THR A 355 -12.98 -0.25 26.84
N LEU A 356 -13.55 0.45 25.84
CA LEU A 356 -12.78 1.33 24.98
C LEU A 356 -12.07 2.44 25.78
N GLU A 357 -12.74 2.99 26.78
CA GLU A 357 -12.19 3.99 27.71
C GLU A 357 -10.95 3.47 28.44
N GLU A 358 -11.05 2.31 29.08
CA GLU A 358 -9.95 1.69 29.83
C GLU A 358 -8.75 1.43 28.91
N LYS A 359 -8.99 1.01 27.67
CA LYS A 359 -7.93 0.76 26.69
C LYS A 359 -7.26 2.04 26.18
N LEU A 360 -8.05 3.04 25.76
CA LEU A 360 -7.51 4.34 25.33
C LEU A 360 -6.71 4.99 26.46
N SER A 361 -7.17 4.87 27.71
CA SER A 361 -6.44 5.38 28.87
C SER A 361 -5.09 4.69 29.09
N GLU A 362 -5.01 3.37 28.91
CA GLU A 362 -3.74 2.63 29.04
C GLU A 362 -2.73 2.99 27.96
N ASP A 363 -3.22 3.26 26.75
CA ASP A 363 -2.39 3.64 25.61
C ASP A 363 -2.02 5.14 25.63
N GLY A 364 -2.48 5.90 26.63
CA GLY A 364 -2.17 7.33 26.81
C GLY A 364 -3.10 8.29 26.07
N TYR A 365 -4.26 7.81 25.61
CA TYR A 365 -5.24 8.54 24.80
C TYR A 365 -6.57 8.80 25.54
N SER A 366 -6.55 8.96 26.87
CA SER A 366 -7.77 9.20 27.66
C SER A 366 -8.56 10.44 27.21
N GLU A 367 -7.87 11.47 26.73
CA GLU A 367 -8.51 12.68 26.18
C GLU A 367 -9.35 12.38 24.94
N TRP A 368 -8.96 11.40 24.12
CA TRP A 368 -9.69 11.05 22.89
C TRP A 368 -11.07 10.48 23.21
N TYR A 369 -11.19 9.69 24.28
CA TYR A 369 -12.48 9.15 24.71
C TYR A 369 -13.45 10.26 25.13
N SER A 370 -12.95 11.27 25.84
CA SER A 370 -13.76 12.43 26.25
C SER A 370 -14.24 13.24 25.04
N GLU A 371 -13.36 13.46 24.06
CA GLU A 371 -13.72 14.13 22.81
C GLU A 371 -14.69 13.31 21.95
N LEU A 372 -14.57 11.98 21.95
CA LEU A 372 -15.49 11.08 21.27
C LEU A 372 -16.90 11.22 21.84
N LEU A 373 -17.03 11.18 23.17
CA LEU A 373 -18.30 11.36 23.85
C LEU A 373 -18.92 12.72 23.51
N GLN A 374 -18.12 13.79 23.49
CA GLN A 374 -18.59 15.12 23.11
C GLN A 374 -19.09 15.15 21.65
N LYS A 375 -18.38 14.51 20.71
CA LYS A 375 -18.83 14.42 19.32
C LYS A 375 -20.15 13.65 19.19
N ILE A 376 -20.29 12.52 19.91
CA ILE A 376 -21.55 11.73 19.92
C ILE A 376 -22.73 12.55 20.47
N GLU A 377 -22.52 13.29 21.56
CA GLU A 377 -23.56 14.17 22.14
C GLU A 377 -24.00 15.27 21.15
N ASN A 378 -23.06 15.83 20.40
CA ASN A 378 -23.34 16.85 19.39
C ASN A 378 -24.12 16.28 18.19
N THR A 379 -23.78 15.08 17.72
CA THR A 379 -24.46 14.44 16.57
C THR A 379 -25.89 14.00 16.92
N THR A 380 -26.14 13.57 18.17
CA THR A 380 -27.47 13.10 18.62
C THR A 380 -28.44 14.22 19.01
N SER A 381 -27.95 15.47 19.12
CA SER A 381 -28.76 16.65 19.47
C SER A 381 -29.38 17.36 18.26
N HIS A 382 -29.16 16.83 17.05
CA HIS A 382 -29.72 17.29 15.78
C HIS A 382 -30.68 16.24 15.21
#